data_AF-A0A3D0C8F1-F1
#
_entry.id   AF-A0A3D0C8F1-F1
#
_cell.length_a   1.000
_cell.length_b   1.000
_cell.length_c   1.000
_cell.angle_alpha   90.00
_cell.angle_beta   90.00
_cell.angle_gamma   90.00
#
_symmetry.space_group_name_H-M   'P 1'
#
loop_
_entity.id
_entity.type
_entity.pdbx_description
1 polymer ?
#
loop_
_entity_poly.entity_id
_entity_poly.type
_entity_poly.pdbx_seq_one_letter_code
_entity_poly.pdbx_strand_id
1 'polypeptide(L)'
;MKTIFIGIFSFIFGAVIAGLIGYKMFIGLAQMGILTEMNAHSVSLEMISENKVNELKQSNCFVLNVAIENYAKFSDSVWAIDNARGTSEMTQEFLSKVKEQVGNSDLCKNT
;
A
#
# COMPACT_ATOMS: atom_id res chain seq x y z
N MET A 1 -41.70 17.29 -17.10
CA MET A 1 -41.10 16.11 -17.76
C MET A 1 -39.72 16.41 -18.35
N LYS A 2 -39.56 17.33 -19.32
CA LYS A 2 -38.26 17.57 -19.99
C LYS A 2 -37.08 17.88 -19.04
N THR A 3 -37.28 18.72 -18.03
CA THR A 3 -36.24 19.07 -17.04
C THR A 3 -35.81 17.89 -16.17
N ILE A 4 -36.76 17.01 -15.81
CA ILE A 4 -36.47 15.78 -15.05
C ILE A 4 -35.66 14.82 -15.90
N PHE A 5 -36.01 14.66 -17.18
CA PHE A 5 -35.23 13.85 -18.12
C PHE A 5 -33.80 14.36 -18.26
N ILE A 6 -33.61 15.67 -18.47
CA ILE A 6 -32.27 16.26 -18.57
C ILE A 6 -31.48 16.01 -17.28
N GLY A 7 -32.10 16.20 -16.11
CA GLY A 7 -31.47 15.92 -14.82
C GLY A 7 -31.01 14.46 -14.68
N ILE A 8 -31.84 13.49 -15.06
CA ILE A 8 -31.50 12.07 -15.02
C ILE A 8 -30.33 11.76 -15.97
N PHE A 9 -30.39 12.24 -17.21
CA PHE A 9 -29.31 12.00 -18.19
C PHE A 9 -27.99 12.64 -17.76
N SER A 10 -28.02 13.87 -17.24
CA SER A 10 -26.82 14.54 -16.71
C SER A 10 -26.25 13.81 -15.50
N PHE A 11 -27.08 13.29 -14.60
CA PHE A 11 -26.63 12.50 -13.46
C PHE A 11 -25.95 11.19 -13.90
N ILE A 12 -26.59 10.43 -14.81
CA ILE A 12 -26.02 9.19 -15.36
C ILE A 12 -24.68 9.48 -16.03
N PHE A 13 -24.61 10.53 -16.85
CA PHE A 13 -23.39 10.90 -17.54
C PHE A 13 -22.26 11.30 -16.56
N GLY A 14 -22.60 12.07 -15.52
CA GLY A 14 -21.65 12.42 -14.46
C GLY A 14 -21.15 11.18 -13.70
N ALA A 15 -22.04 10.26 -13.36
CA ALA A 15 -21.68 9.00 -12.69
C ALA A 15 -20.76 8.12 -13.56
N VAL A 16 -21.02 8.06 -14.87
CA VAL A 16 -20.17 7.33 -15.82
C VAL A 16 -18.77 7.94 -15.88
N ILE A 17 -18.65 9.26 -15.99
CA ILE A 17 -17.34 9.94 -16.01
C ILE A 17 -16.59 9.70 -14.69
N ALA A 18 -17.26 9.88 -13.55
CA ALA A 18 -16.65 9.64 -12.24
C ALA A 18 -16.18 8.18 -12.10
N GLY A 19 -16.98 7.22 -12.57
CA GLY A 19 -16.63 5.81 -12.60
C GLY A 19 -15.40 5.51 -13.47
N LEU A 20 -15.32 6.11 -14.67
CA LEU A 20 -14.16 5.95 -15.56
C LEU A 20 -12.88 6.54 -14.95
N ILE A 21 -12.96 7.70 -14.32
CA ILE A 21 -11.82 8.31 -13.61
C ILE A 21 -11.40 7.42 -12.44
N GLY A 22 -12.35 6.97 -11.63
CA GLY A 22 -12.07 6.08 -10.50
C GLY A 22 -11.42 4.77 -10.95
N TYR A 23 -11.91 4.17 -12.02
CA TYR A 23 -11.33 2.95 -12.58
C TYR A 23 -9.90 3.16 -13.10
N LYS A 24 -9.64 4.28 -13.79
CA LYS A 24 -8.28 4.63 -14.23
C LYS A 24 -7.33 4.84 -13.05
N MET A 25 -7.79 5.52 -11.99
CA MET A 25 -7.01 5.71 -10.77
C MET A 25 -6.72 4.38 -10.08
N PHE A 26 -7.71 3.48 -10.00
CA PHE A 26 -7.53 2.14 -9.45
C PHE A 26 -6.46 1.33 -10.20
N ILE A 27 -6.52 1.29 -11.53
CA ILE A 27 -5.48 0.64 -12.35
C ILE A 27 -4.12 1.29 -12.11
N GLY A 28 -4.06 2.62 -12.10
CA GLY A 28 -2.81 3.34 -11.85
C GLY A 28 -2.19 3.00 -10.49
N LEU A 29 -3.00 2.94 -9.43
CA LEU A 29 -2.56 2.53 -8.09
C LEU A 29 -2.07 1.08 -8.06
N ALA A 30 -2.78 0.16 -8.71
CA ALA A 30 -2.35 -1.24 -8.81
C ALA A 30 -1.00 -1.37 -9.57
N GLN A 31 -0.83 -0.66 -10.68
CA GLN A 31 0.43 -0.63 -11.43
C GLN A 31 1.59 -0.06 -10.61
N MET A 32 1.36 1.04 -9.88
CA MET A 32 2.38 1.61 -8.99
C MET A 32 2.75 0.65 -7.85
N GLY A 33 1.77 -0.07 -7.29
CA GLY A 33 2.00 -1.12 -6.30
C GLY A 33 2.91 -2.22 -6.85
N ILE A 34 2.61 -2.74 -8.03
CA ILE A 34 3.41 -3.78 -8.70
C ILE A 34 4.82 -3.28 -8.99
N LEU A 35 4.99 -2.05 -9.50
CA LEU A 35 6.32 -1.49 -9.78
C LEU A 35 7.14 -1.30 -8.49
N THR A 36 6.49 -0.91 -7.40
CA THR A 36 7.15 -0.76 -6.09
C THR A 36 7.65 -2.11 -5.58
N GLU A 37 6.82 -3.16 -5.70
CA GLU A 37 7.18 -4.54 -5.34
C GLU A 37 8.33 -5.06 -6.22
N MET A 38 8.25 -4.88 -7.54
CA MET A 38 9.32 -5.25 -8.47
C MET A 38 10.64 -4.56 -8.11
N ASN A 39 10.59 -3.26 -7.82
CA ASN A 39 11.78 -2.50 -7.44
C ASN A 39 12.38 -3.00 -6.12
N ALA A 40 11.55 -3.25 -5.11
CA ALA A 40 12.00 -3.79 -3.82
C ALA A 40 12.72 -5.14 -3.97
N HIS A 41 12.17 -6.04 -4.79
CA HIS A 41 12.79 -7.34 -5.06
C HIS A 41 14.04 -7.22 -5.92
N SER A 42 14.06 -6.35 -6.93
CA SER A 42 15.22 -6.11 -7.78
C SER A 42 16.41 -5.60 -6.96
N VAL A 43 16.19 -4.56 -6.14
CA VAL A 43 17.23 -3.99 -5.26
C VAL A 43 17.72 -5.03 -4.24
N SER A 44 16.82 -5.85 -3.70
CA SER A 44 17.19 -6.93 -2.79
C SER A 44 18.13 -7.93 -3.46
N LEU A 45 17.83 -8.35 -4.70
CA LEU A 45 18.69 -9.27 -5.46
C LEU A 45 20.05 -8.65 -5.81
N GLU A 46 20.07 -7.37 -6.21
CA GLU A 46 21.31 -6.63 -6.48
C GLU A 46 22.21 -6.58 -5.23
N MET A 47 21.67 -6.16 -4.08
CA MET A 47 22.43 -6.10 -2.83
C MET A 47 22.93 -7.48 -2.38
N ILE A 48 22.13 -8.53 -2.55
CA ILE A 48 22.57 -9.90 -2.26
C ILE A 48 23.71 -10.31 -3.19
N SER A 49 23.61 -10.01 -4.48
CA SER A 49 24.64 -10.35 -5.48
C SER A 49 25.98 -9.65 -5.21
N GLU A 50 25.94 -8.45 -4.62
CA GLU A 50 27.11 -7.68 -4.19
C GLU A 50 27.58 -8.03 -2.76
N ASN A 51 26.99 -9.05 -2.12
CA ASN A 51 27.27 -9.46 -0.74
C ASN A 51 27.02 -8.35 0.31
N LYS A 52 26.11 -7.42 0.02
CA LYS A 52 25.70 -6.28 0.88
C LYS A 52 24.50 -6.61 1.78
N VAL A 53 24.49 -7.81 2.36
CA VAL A 53 23.35 -8.32 3.16
C VAL A 53 23.05 -7.44 4.37
N ASN A 54 24.08 -6.85 4.99
CA ASN A 54 23.90 -5.95 6.14
C ASN A 54 23.23 -4.63 5.77
N GLU A 55 23.57 -4.05 4.60
CA GLU A 55 22.94 -2.82 4.09
C GLU A 55 21.49 -3.08 3.71
N LEU A 56 21.21 -4.23 3.06
CA LEU A 56 19.85 -4.66 2.75
C LEU A 56 19.00 -4.80 4.03
N LYS A 57 19.58 -5.40 5.07
CA LYS A 57 18.93 -5.54 6.39
C LYS A 57 18.59 -4.17 6.99
N GLN A 58 19.53 -3.24 7.03
CA GLN A 58 19.29 -1.88 7.55
C GLN A 58 18.23 -1.11 6.73
N SER A 59 18.32 -1.19 5.39
CA SER A 59 17.36 -0.58 4.48
C SER A 59 15.94 -1.10 4.72
N ASN A 60 15.78 -2.42 4.83
CA ASN A 60 14.49 -3.04 5.10
C ASN A 60 13.93 -2.64 6.48
N CYS A 61 14.77 -2.59 7.51
CA CYS A 61 14.34 -2.12 8.83
C CYS A 61 13.85 -0.67 8.82
N PHE A 62 14.55 0.22 8.12
CA PHE A 62 14.12 1.61 7.94
C PHE A 62 12.78 1.70 7.21
N VAL A 63 12.65 0.99 6.08
CA VAL A 63 11.41 1.00 5.28
C VAL A 63 10.23 0.44 6.07
N LEU A 64 10.41 -0.65 6.81
CA LEU A 64 9.34 -1.25 7.63
C LEU A 64 8.91 -0.32 8.77
N ASN A 65 9.83 0.39 9.43
CA ASN A 65 9.52 1.42 10.42
C ASN A 65 8.60 2.51 9.83
N VAL A 66 9.02 3.09 8.70
CA VAL A 66 8.24 4.13 8.02
C VAL A 66 6.89 3.59 7.52
N ALA A 67 6.85 2.34 7.05
CA ALA A 67 5.62 1.71 6.59
C ALA A 67 4.60 1.51 7.73
N ILE A 68 5.04 1.13 8.93
CA ILE A 68 4.16 1.04 10.12
C ILE A 68 3.55 2.40 10.43
N GLU A 69 4.36 3.46 10.46
CA GLU A 69 3.88 4.82 10.75
C GLU A 69 2.87 5.30 9.70
N ASN A 70 3.17 5.08 8.42
CA ASN A 70 2.28 5.46 7.33
C ASN A 70 0.99 4.65 7.37
N TYR A 71 1.06 3.34 7.63
CA TYR A 71 -0.12 2.50 7.77
C TYR A 71 -1.04 3.02 8.88
N ALA A 72 -0.50 3.36 10.06
CA ALA A 72 -1.28 3.92 11.16
C ALA A 72 -1.99 5.22 10.75
N LYS A 73 -1.32 6.14 10.04
CA LYS A 73 -1.93 7.38 9.53
C LYS A 73 -3.07 7.12 8.56
N PHE A 74 -2.98 6.07 7.75
CA PHE A 74 -4.05 5.70 6.82
C PHE A 74 -5.19 4.93 7.49
N SER A 75 -4.92 4.19 8.57
CA SER A 75 -5.94 3.47 9.33
C SER A 75 -6.99 4.39 9.96
N ASP A 76 -6.65 5.66 10.21
CA ASP A 76 -7.59 6.65 10.76
C ASP A 76 -8.50 7.27 9.67
N SER A 77 -8.28 6.93 8.39
CA SER A 77 -9.10 7.43 7.28
C SER A 77 -10.49 6.79 7.25
N VAL A 78 -11.50 7.57 6.86
CA VAL A 78 -12.85 7.04 6.58
C VAL A 78 -12.89 6.02 5.42
N TRP A 79 -11.82 5.98 4.63
CA TRP A 79 -11.63 5.04 3.52
C TRP A 79 -10.72 3.86 3.88
N ALA A 80 -10.33 3.74 5.15
CA ALA A 80 -9.51 2.63 5.60
C ALA A 80 -10.27 1.30 5.43
N ILE A 81 -9.54 0.26 5.02
CA ILE A 81 -10.04 -1.11 4.97
C ILE A 81 -9.30 -1.92 6.03
N ASP A 82 -10.04 -2.72 6.79
CA ASP A 82 -9.53 -3.59 7.84
C ASP A 82 -8.96 -4.91 7.29
N ASN A 83 -9.33 -5.26 6.05
CA ASN A 83 -8.98 -6.51 5.38
C ASN A 83 -7.97 -6.31 4.23
N ALA A 84 -7.06 -5.36 4.34
CA ALA A 84 -6.07 -5.05 3.29
C ALA A 84 -5.26 -6.26 2.80
N ARG A 85 -5.12 -7.31 3.62
CA ARG A 85 -4.45 -8.58 3.28
C ARG A 85 -5.39 -9.76 2.99
N GLY A 86 -6.69 -9.52 2.84
CA GLY A 86 -7.71 -10.56 2.57
C GLY A 86 -8.74 -10.67 3.69
N THR A 87 -8.29 -10.93 4.93
CA THR A 87 -9.14 -10.84 6.13
C THR A 87 -8.56 -9.89 7.16
N SER A 88 -9.39 -9.49 8.14
CA SER A 88 -8.94 -8.65 9.25
C SER A 88 -7.88 -9.36 10.10
N GLU A 89 -8.08 -10.64 10.39
CA GLU A 89 -7.13 -11.46 11.17
C GLU A 89 -5.78 -11.57 10.46
N MET A 90 -5.77 -11.86 9.15
CA MET A 90 -4.54 -11.94 8.36
C MET A 90 -3.79 -10.60 8.32
N THR A 91 -4.52 -9.49 8.32
CA THR A 91 -3.94 -8.15 8.34
C THR A 91 -3.30 -7.87 9.71
N GLN A 92 -4.00 -8.17 10.80
CA GLN A 92 -3.47 -7.98 12.16
C GLN A 92 -2.28 -8.89 12.46
N GLU A 93 -2.33 -10.16 12.05
CA GLU A 93 -1.22 -11.10 12.19
C GLU A 93 0.03 -10.57 11.47
N PHE A 94 -0.14 -10.05 10.25
CA PHE A 94 0.96 -9.46 9.51
C PHE A 94 1.54 -8.22 10.19
N LEU A 95 0.69 -7.28 10.60
CA LEU A 95 1.13 -6.06 11.28
C LEU A 95 1.89 -6.39 12.58
N SER A 96 1.42 -7.39 13.32
CA SER A 96 2.11 -7.90 14.52
C SER A 96 3.50 -8.44 14.18
N LYS A 97 3.60 -9.30 13.15
CA LYS A 97 4.88 -9.84 12.66
C LYS A 97 5.86 -8.74 12.25
N VAL A 98 5.40 -7.73 11.51
CA VAL A 98 6.26 -6.63 11.06
C VAL A 98 6.74 -5.80 12.27
N LYS A 99 5.86 -5.51 13.24
CA LYS A 99 6.24 -4.82 14.48
C LYS A 99 7.27 -5.61 15.29
N GLU A 100 7.13 -6.93 15.38
CA GLU A 100 8.10 -7.81 16.04
C GLU A 100 9.46 -7.78 15.33
N GLN A 101 9.48 -7.88 14.00
CA GLN A 101 10.71 -7.82 13.21
C GLN A 101 11.46 -6.50 13.40
N VAL A 102 10.73 -5.39 13.38
CA VAL A 102 11.27 -4.04 13.58
C VAL A 102 11.73 -3.84 15.03
N GLY A 103 11.00 -4.36 16.00
CA GLY A 103 11.35 -4.29 17.43
C GLY A 103 12.50 -5.22 17.84
N ASN A 104 12.86 -6.19 16.98
CA ASN A 104 13.96 -7.11 17.25
C ASN A 104 15.31 -6.41 17.08
N SER A 105 15.97 -6.09 18.20
CA SER A 105 17.26 -5.39 18.19
C SER A 105 18.41 -6.17 17.55
N ASP A 106 18.32 -7.50 17.42
CA ASP A 106 19.33 -8.27 16.69
C ASP A 106 19.13 -8.20 15.18
N LEU A 107 17.89 -7.93 14.73
CA LEU A 107 17.51 -7.76 13.33
C LEU A 107 17.51 -6.29 12.86
N CYS A 108 17.12 -5.34 13.70
CA CYS A 108 16.98 -3.93 13.32
C CYS A 108 17.75 -2.99 14.25
N LYS A 109 18.90 -3.45 14.76
CA LYS A 109 19.77 -2.73 15.71
C LYS A 109 20.01 -1.27 15.30
N ASN A 110 19.53 -0.35 16.14
CA ASN A 110 19.70 1.10 16.07
C ASN A 110 19.91 1.64 14.65
N THR A 111 18.81 1.75 13.91
CA THR A 111 18.74 2.79 12.86
C THR A 111 18.81 4.16 13.52
#